data_AF-A0A8T4W9K9-F1
#
_entry.id   AF-A0A8T4W9K9-F1
#
_cell.length_a   1.000
_cell.length_b   1.000
_cell.length_c   1.000
_cell.angle_alpha   90.00
_cell.angle_beta   90.00
_cell.angle_gamma   90.00
#
_symmetry.space_group_name_H-M   'P 1'
#
loop_
_entity.id
_entity.type
_entity.pdbx_description
1 polymer ?
#
loop_
_entity_poly.entity_id
_entity_poly.type
_entity_poly.pdbx_seq_one_letter_code
_entity_poly.pdbx_strand_id
1 'polypeptide(L)' 'MRLKFSLLCLVGILLIVSFAGTVVDEGPVAMPSYKNQKVTASYAKHDPIIITSNADFESQEWPGNGTQEDPYLIEGL' A
#
# COMPACT_ATOMS: atom_id res chain seq x y z
N MET A 1 -8.15 5.90 -55.32
CA MET A 1 -7.37 6.87 -54.52
C MET A 1 -8.06 7.38 -53.25
N ARG A 2 -9.41 7.32 -53.12
CA ARG A 2 -10.12 7.92 -51.97
C ARG A 2 -10.04 7.14 -50.65
N LEU A 3 -9.89 5.81 -50.71
CA LEU A 3 -9.82 4.96 -49.51
C LEU A 3 -8.49 5.13 -48.73
N LYS A 4 -7.38 5.37 -49.44
CA LYS A 4 -6.04 5.53 -48.82
C LYS A 4 -5.92 6.86 -48.06
N PHE A 5 -6.53 7.93 -48.57
CA PHE A 5 -6.60 9.22 -47.89
C PHE A 5 -7.46 9.15 -46.62
N SER A 6 -8.60 8.45 -46.67
CA SER A 6 -9.46 8.25 -45.49
C SER A 6 -8.75 7.45 -44.39
N LEU A 7 -8.02 6.38 -44.75
CA LEU A 7 -7.24 5.60 -43.79
C LEU A 7 -6.12 6.44 -43.14
N LEU A 8 -5.45 7.28 -43.93
CA LEU A 8 -4.35 8.14 -43.45
C LEU A 8 -4.85 9.22 -42.48
N CYS A 9 -6.02 9.81 -42.73
CA CYS A 9 -6.65 10.74 -41.80
C CYS A 9 -7.08 10.06 -40.49
N LEU A 10 -7.62 8.83 -40.57
CA LEU A 10 -8.10 8.10 -39.39
C LEU A 10 -6.93 7.72 -38.47
N VAL A 11 -5.81 7.26 -39.04
CA VAL A 11 -4.57 7.01 -38.29
C VAL A 11 -4.00 8.30 -37.69
N GLY A 12 -4.02 9.42 -38.43
CA GLY A 12 -3.57 10.72 -37.92
C GLY A 12 -4.38 11.21 -36.71
N ILE A 13 -5.71 11.07 -36.75
CA ILE A 13 -6.58 11.45 -35.63
C ILE A 13 -6.33 10.57 -34.40
N LEU A 14 -6.13 9.26 -34.60
CA LEU A 14 -5.84 8.32 -33.52
C LEU A 14 -4.51 8.64 -32.82
N LEU A 15 -3.50 9.08 -33.57
CA LEU A 15 -2.21 9.52 -33.02
C LEU A 15 -2.33 10.83 -32.22
N ILE A 16 -3.20 11.76 -32.63
CA ILE A 16 -3.43 13.02 -31.92
C ILE A 16 -4.13 12.76 -30.57
N VAL A 17 -5.12 11.87 -30.53
CA VAL A 17 -5.85 11.52 -29.30
C VAL A 17 -4.94 10.84 -28.28
N SER A 18 -4.00 10.00 -28.72
CA SER A 18 -3.03 9.35 -27.82
C SER A 18 -2.02 10.32 -27.19
N PHE A 19 -1.78 11.47 -27.80
CA PHE A 19 -0.84 12.47 -27.27
C PHE A 19 -1.53 13.51 -26.35
N ALA A 20 -2.86 13.53 -26.33
CA ALA A 20 -3.62 14.35 -25.39
C ALA A 20 -3.63 13.64 -24.02
N GLY A 21 -2.54 13.78 -23.28
CA GLY A 21 -2.46 13.31 -21.89
C GLY A 21 -3.59 13.91 -21.06
N THR A 22 -4.38 13.07 -20.40
CA THR A 22 -5.39 13.52 -19.44
C THR A 22 -4.67 14.07 -18.22
N VAL A 23 -4.70 15.39 -18.03
CA VAL A 23 -4.32 15.99 -16.73
C VAL A 23 -5.35 15.54 -15.70
N VAL A 24 -4.94 14.66 -14.79
CA VAL A 24 -5.73 14.31 -13.62
C VAL A 24 -5.58 15.47 -12.66
N ASP A 25 -6.62 16.30 -12.54
CA ASP A 25 -6.69 17.34 -11.50
C ASP A 25 -6.94 16.65 -10.16
N GLU A 26 -5.86 16.23 -9.52
CA GLU A 26 -5.88 15.78 -8.13
C GLU A 26 -6.09 17.02 -7.25
N GLY A 27 -7.37 17.33 -7.00
CA GLY A 27 -7.76 18.38 -6.08
C GLY A 27 -7.02 18.24 -4.74
N PRO A 28 -6.84 19.33 -3.98
CA PRO A 28 -6.03 19.34 -2.78
C PRO A 28 -6.48 18.24 -1.81
N VAL A 29 -5.58 17.29 -1.55
CA VAL A 29 -5.79 16.23 -0.58
C VAL A 29 -5.95 16.90 0.79
N ALA A 30 -7.19 16.94 1.28
CA ALA A 30 -7.48 17.41 2.62
C ALA A 30 -6.77 16.47 3.61
N MET A 31 -5.64 16.90 4.16
CA MET A 31 -5.02 16.19 5.26
C MET A 31 -6.00 16.22 6.44
N PRO A 32 -6.42 15.07 7.00
CA PRO A 32 -7.25 15.08 8.19
C PRO A 32 -6.46 15.81 9.29
N SER A 33 -7.04 16.92 9.75
CA SER A 33 -6.55 17.59 10.95
C SER A 33 -6.79 16.62 12.10
N TYR A 34 -5.73 15.95 12.53
CA TYR A 34 -5.69 15.25 13.81
C TYR A 34 -5.81 16.30 14.91
N LYS A 35 -7.03 16.80 15.15
CA LYS A 35 -7.39 17.29 16.48
C LYS A 35 -6.91 16.21 17.42
N ASN A 36 -6.22 16.61 18.49
CA ASN A 36 -5.80 15.73 19.58
C ASN A 36 -7.04 15.01 20.14
N GLN A 37 -7.49 13.96 19.44
CA GLN A 37 -8.52 13.07 19.88
C GLN A 37 -7.86 12.36 21.03
N LYS A 38 -8.31 12.71 22.23
CA LYS A 38 -7.90 12.04 23.46
C LYS A 38 -8.30 10.58 23.28
N VAL A 39 -7.37 9.77 22.77
CA VAL A 39 -7.54 8.33 22.61
C VAL A 39 -7.69 7.83 24.03
N THR A 40 -8.94 7.60 24.42
CA THR A 40 -9.23 7.03 25.71
C THR A 40 -8.87 5.56 25.54
N ALA A 41 -7.69 5.19 26.03
CA ALA A 41 -7.22 3.82 25.96
C ALA A 41 -8.27 2.93 26.64
N SER A 42 -9.01 2.17 25.83
CA SER A 42 -9.97 1.18 26.30
C SER A 42 -9.23 -0.13 26.39
N TYR A 43 -8.88 -0.55 27.60
CA TYR A 43 -8.30 -1.86 27.83
C TYR A 43 -9.42 -2.91 27.81
N ALA A 44 -9.43 -3.77 26.79
CA ALA A 44 -10.25 -4.97 26.82
C ALA A 44 -9.49 -6.06 27.58
N LYS A 45 -10.09 -6.59 28.64
CA LYS A 45 -9.51 -7.76 29.33
C LYS A 45 -9.45 -8.92 28.34
N HIS A 46 -8.26 -9.48 28.17
CA HIS A 46 -8.03 -10.70 27.41
C HIS A 46 -7.37 -11.74 28.30
N ASP A 47 -7.53 -13.01 27.92
CA ASP A 47 -6.79 -14.10 28.56
C ASP A 47 -5.30 -14.02 28.20
N PRO A 48 -4.41 -14.69 28.98
CA PRO A 48 -3.00 -14.75 28.63
C PRO A 48 -2.78 -15.32 27.22
N ILE A 49 -1.86 -14.72 26.48
CA ILE A 49 -1.40 -15.26 25.20
C ILE A 49 -0.40 -16.37 25.52
N ILE A 50 -0.74 -17.61 25.17
CA ILE A 50 0.14 -18.77 25.34
C ILE A 50 0.89 -19.00 24.03
N ILE A 51 2.22 -18.88 24.07
CA ILE A 51 3.11 -19.22 22.96
C ILE A 51 3.72 -20.59 23.26
N THR A 52 3.40 -21.59 22.44
CA THR A 52 3.85 -22.98 22.65
C THR A 52 4.96 -23.42 21.70
N SER A 53 5.32 -22.60 20.72
CA SER A 53 6.28 -22.95 19.66
C SER A 53 6.88 -21.72 19.01
N ASN A 54 8.08 -21.88 18.46
CA ASN A 54 8.80 -20.88 17.69
C ASN A 54 8.59 -21.00 16.18
N ALA A 55 7.92 -22.05 15.71
CA ALA A 55 7.83 -22.39 14.28
C ALA A 55 7.30 -21.23 13.40
N ASP A 56 6.34 -20.46 13.91
CA ASP A 56 5.79 -19.32 13.18
C ASP A 56 6.79 -18.16 13.09
N PHE A 57 7.58 -17.92 14.15
CA PHE A 57 8.63 -16.90 14.11
C PHE A 57 9.74 -17.28 13.12
N GLU A 58 10.13 -18.55 13.09
CA GLU A 58 11.11 -19.09 12.15
C GLU A 58 10.63 -19.01 10.69
N SER A 59 9.39 -19.42 10.42
CA SER A 59 8.83 -19.42 9.05
C SER A 59 8.56 -18.03 8.50
N GLN A 60 8.37 -17.04 9.38
CA GLN A 60 8.22 -15.63 9.01
C GLN A 60 9.55 -14.89 8.95
N GLU A 61 10.66 -15.58 9.22
CA GLU A 61 12.02 -15.04 9.15
C GLU A 61 12.22 -13.80 10.03
N TRP A 62 11.58 -13.77 11.20
CA TRP A 62 11.83 -12.71 12.18
C TRP A 62 13.29 -12.74 12.63
N PRO A 63 13.97 -11.58 12.74
CA PRO A 63 15.35 -11.53 13.22
C PRO A 63 15.50 -12.14 14.61
N GLY A 64 16.60 -12.84 14.86
CA GLY A 64 16.89 -13.55 16.10
C GLY A 64 16.53 -15.04 16.05
N ASN A 65 16.73 -15.76 17.15
CA ASN A 65 16.47 -17.21 17.22
C ASN A 65 15.68 -17.65 18.46
N GLY A 66 15.20 -16.70 19.26
CA GLY A 66 14.36 -16.97 20.43
C GLY A 66 15.12 -17.44 21.67
N THR A 67 16.46 -17.41 21.66
CA THR A 67 17.28 -17.60 22.87
C THR A 67 17.33 -16.33 23.71
N GLN A 68 17.83 -16.44 24.94
CA GLN A 68 17.99 -15.28 25.81
C GLN A 68 19.05 -14.31 25.25
N GLU A 69 20.10 -14.85 24.62
CA GLU A 69 21.19 -14.09 24.03
C GLU A 69 20.81 -13.48 22.67
N ASP A 70 19.83 -14.06 21.97
CA ASP A 70 19.38 -13.64 20.63
C ASP A 70 17.85 -13.80 20.46
N PRO A 71 17.05 -12.93 21.11
CA PRO A 71 15.59 -13.02 21.09
C PRO A 71 14.99 -12.60 19.74
N TYR A 72 13.76 -13.03 19.46
CA TYR A 72 13.04 -12.54 18.27
C TYR A 72 12.74 -11.04 18.37
N LEU A 73 13.09 -10.29 17.32
CA LEU A 73 12.84 -8.86 17.22
C LEU A 73 11.60 -8.58 16.36
N ILE A 74 10.51 -8.15 17.00
CA ILE A 74 9.25 -7.82 16.33
C ILE A 74 9.16 -6.30 16.13
N GLU A 75 9.52 -5.83 14.93
CA GLU A 75 9.53 -4.40 14.57
C GLU A 75 8.95 -4.13 13.18
N GLY A 76 8.61 -2.88 12.88
CA GLY A 76 8.13 -2.46 11.56
C GLY A 76 6.68 -2.86 11.22
N LEU A 77 5.88 -3.21 12.23
CA LEU A 77 4.45 -3.55 12.13
C LEU A 77 3.51 -2.33 12.18
#